data_AF-A0A6F9CHE3-F1
#
_entry.id   AF-A0A6F9CHE3-F1
#
_cell.length_a   1.000
_cell.length_b   1.000
_cell.length_c   1.000
_cell.angle_alpha   90.00
_cell.angle_beta   90.00
_cell.angle_gamma   90.00
#
_symmetry.space_group_name_H-M   'P 1'
#
loop_
_entity.id
_entity.type
_entity.pdbx_description
1 polymer ?
#
loop_
_entity_poly.entity_id
_entity_poly.type
_entity_poly.pdbx_seq_one_letter_code
_entity_poly.pdbx_strand_id
1 'polypeptide(L)'
;FLAKRGVREDIATFEARNISHEIRQSVEELLTKNKASFDPKNARRARAAATPLANCVKANIHYSQVLERTQPLEKKQAGLLENLRKTESRKTKLEEQLNSVGQKDKSVAEITEELDTLPKRAMLAAAFITYLSAAPEDRRRNSQETWMKASGLQTLLSKEGSLSVYGSRDPNVITSLELAVRFGKTLIIQEMDGVETVLYPLLRRDLIAQGLRYVVQIGDKVIDYNEFRLFLATRNPSPFIPPDAASVVTEVNFNTTRAGLWG
;
A
#
# COMPACT_ATOMS: atom_id res chain seq x y z
N PHE A 1 -67.03 25.92 0.74
CA PHE A 1 -65.55 26.03 0.73
C PHE A 1 -65.02 26.59 2.05
N LEU A 2 -65.41 27.82 2.44
CA LEU A 2 -64.90 28.51 3.64
C LEU A 2 -65.37 27.94 4.99
N ALA A 3 -66.35 27.03 5.02
CA ALA A 3 -66.86 26.40 6.25
C ALA A 3 -66.06 25.13 6.67
N LYS A 4 -65.05 24.72 5.90
CA LYS A 4 -64.23 23.54 6.22
C LYS A 4 -63.26 23.87 7.37
N ARG A 5 -63.01 22.88 8.24
CA ARG A 5 -62.17 23.03 9.44
C ARG A 5 -60.70 23.37 9.15
N GLY A 6 -60.20 23.10 7.94
CA GLY A 6 -58.81 23.30 7.50
C GLY A 6 -58.53 24.57 6.66
N VAL A 7 -59.51 25.44 6.47
CA VAL A 7 -59.38 26.61 5.57
C VAL A 7 -58.32 27.60 6.04
N ARG A 8 -58.04 27.62 7.35
CA ARG A 8 -57.03 28.51 7.94
C ARG A 8 -55.62 28.08 7.54
N GLU A 9 -55.34 26.78 7.58
CA GLU A 9 -54.07 26.21 7.12
C GLU A 9 -53.90 26.41 5.61
N ASP A 10 -54.97 26.22 4.83
CA ASP A 10 -54.96 26.42 3.37
C ASP A 10 -54.63 27.87 2.98
N ILE A 11 -55.13 28.86 3.73
CA ILE A 11 -54.82 30.28 3.49
C ILE A 11 -53.37 30.61 3.87
N ALA A 12 -52.84 29.99 4.93
CA ALA A 12 -51.48 30.26 5.42
C ALA A 12 -50.39 29.57 4.59
N THR A 13 -50.69 28.44 3.98
CA THR A 13 -49.75 27.63 3.17
C THR A 13 -49.83 27.91 1.68
N PHE A 14 -50.65 28.90 1.28
CA PHE A 14 -50.81 29.24 -0.12
C PHE A 14 -49.50 29.79 -0.73
N GLU A 15 -48.91 29.04 -1.65
CA GLU A 15 -47.69 29.44 -2.35
C GLU A 15 -48.00 30.22 -3.64
N ALA A 16 -47.36 31.37 -3.81
CA ALA A 16 -47.45 32.18 -5.03
C ALA A 16 -46.89 31.48 -6.30
N ARG A 17 -46.18 30.35 -6.13
CA ARG A 17 -45.64 29.50 -7.21
C ARG A 17 -46.71 28.70 -7.95
N ASN A 18 -47.84 28.41 -7.28
CA ASN A 18 -48.93 27.63 -7.86
C ASN A 18 -49.90 28.46 -8.70
N ILE A 19 -49.66 29.77 -8.85
CA ILE A 19 -50.48 30.67 -9.66
C ILE A 19 -50.04 30.57 -11.12
N SER A 20 -50.89 30.02 -12.00
CA SER A 20 -50.64 30.01 -13.44
C SER A 20 -50.76 31.42 -14.04
N HIS A 21 -50.12 31.63 -15.21
CA HIS A 21 -50.20 32.90 -15.93
C HIS A 21 -51.65 33.31 -16.25
N GLU A 22 -52.51 32.33 -16.57
CA GLU A 22 -53.93 32.52 -16.88
C GLU A 22 -54.74 33.01 -15.67
N ILE A 23 -54.51 32.42 -14.50
CA ILE A 23 -55.15 32.83 -13.24
C ILE A 23 -54.68 34.23 -12.87
N ARG A 24 -53.38 34.51 -13.04
CA ARG A 24 -52.81 35.83 -12.76
C ARG A 24 -53.45 36.92 -13.61
N GLN A 25 -53.53 36.71 -14.92
CA GLN A 25 -54.13 37.66 -15.85
C GLN A 25 -55.61 37.91 -15.53
N SER A 26 -56.36 36.83 -15.27
CA SER A 26 -57.77 36.92 -14.89
C SER A 26 -57.99 37.71 -13.59
N VAL A 27 -57.14 37.48 -12.57
CA VAL A 27 -57.24 38.19 -11.29
C VAL A 27 -56.73 39.64 -11.41
N GLU A 28 -55.75 39.93 -12.26
CA GLU A 28 -55.27 41.29 -12.55
C GLU A 28 -56.32 42.12 -13.30
N GLU A 29 -57.06 41.51 -14.23
CA GLU A 29 -58.25 42.09 -14.86
C GLU A 29 -59.36 42.38 -13.82
N LEU A 30 -59.59 41.49 -12.86
CA LEU A 30 -60.55 41.71 -11.77
C LEU A 30 -60.10 42.82 -10.80
N LEU A 31 -58.80 42.90 -10.51
CA LEU A 31 -58.22 43.96 -9.68
C LEU A 31 -58.30 45.32 -10.37
N THR A 32 -58.15 45.37 -11.69
CA THR A 32 -58.24 46.62 -12.47
C THR A 32 -59.69 47.08 -12.67
N LYS A 33 -60.63 46.15 -12.83
CA LYS A 33 -62.06 46.44 -12.92
C LYS A 33 -62.64 46.91 -11.58
N ASN A 34 -62.17 46.35 -10.47
CA ASN A 34 -62.69 46.62 -9.13
C ASN A 34 -61.68 47.37 -8.22
N LYS A 35 -60.86 48.28 -8.78
CA LYS A 35 -59.81 49.01 -8.03
C LYS A 35 -60.30 49.66 -6.74
N ALA A 36 -61.53 50.22 -6.75
CA ALA A 36 -62.12 50.88 -5.60
C ALA A 36 -62.44 49.93 -4.44
N SER A 37 -62.72 48.65 -4.72
CA SER A 37 -63.06 47.63 -3.72
C SER A 37 -61.84 47.05 -3.01
N PHE A 38 -60.67 47.09 -3.64
CA PHE A 38 -59.40 46.59 -3.10
C PHE A 38 -58.56 47.68 -2.41
N ASP A 39 -59.06 48.93 -2.31
CA ASP A 39 -58.42 49.96 -1.49
C ASP A 39 -58.57 49.59 0.00
N PRO A 40 -57.47 49.59 0.79
CA PRO A 40 -57.52 49.26 2.21
C PRO A 40 -58.52 50.09 3.02
N LYS A 41 -58.81 51.34 2.63
CA LYS A 41 -59.79 52.21 3.29
C LYS A 41 -61.23 51.76 3.01
N ASN A 42 -61.52 51.35 1.78
CA ASN A 42 -62.86 50.91 1.37
C ASN A 42 -63.14 49.46 1.80
N ALA A 43 -62.15 48.57 1.71
CA ALA A 43 -62.25 47.19 2.20
C ALA A 43 -62.49 47.14 3.72
N ARG A 44 -61.83 48.03 4.49
CA ARG A 44 -62.02 48.12 5.95
C ARG A 44 -63.44 48.58 6.32
N ARG A 45 -64.03 49.49 5.53
CA ARG A 45 -65.41 49.96 5.69
C ARG A 45 -66.42 48.82 5.49
N ALA A 46 -66.11 47.83 4.66
CA ALA A 46 -66.95 46.64 4.50
C ALA A 46 -66.77 45.64 5.66
N ARG A 47 -65.53 45.26 5.99
CA ARG A 47 -65.24 44.37 7.13
C ARG A 47 -63.78 44.48 7.58
N ALA A 48 -63.54 44.41 8.88
CA ALA A 48 -62.17 44.42 9.44
C ALA A 48 -61.27 43.30 8.90
N ALA A 49 -61.82 42.12 8.59
CA ALA A 49 -61.09 40.98 8.04
C ALA A 49 -60.80 41.09 6.52
N ALA A 50 -61.43 42.03 5.81
CA ALA A 50 -61.30 42.14 4.35
C ALA A 50 -59.97 42.80 3.92
N THR A 51 -59.46 43.75 4.71
CA THR A 51 -58.21 44.47 4.43
C THR A 51 -56.97 43.56 4.34
N PRO A 52 -56.67 42.68 5.32
CA PRO A 52 -55.50 41.79 5.21
C PRO A 52 -55.61 40.79 4.05
N LEU A 53 -56.82 40.34 3.72
CA LEU A 53 -57.04 39.45 2.58
C LEU A 53 -56.82 40.17 1.23
N ALA A 54 -57.29 41.42 1.10
CA ALA A 54 -57.03 42.23 -0.09
C ALA A 54 -55.53 42.48 -0.31
N ASN A 55 -54.79 42.75 0.77
CA ASN A 55 -53.34 42.92 0.72
C ASN A 55 -52.62 41.60 0.36
N CYS A 56 -53.08 40.47 0.90
CA CYS A 56 -52.54 39.14 0.58
C CYS A 56 -52.69 38.82 -0.91
N VAL A 57 -53.87 39.06 -1.51
CA VAL A 57 -54.11 38.86 -2.94
C VAL A 57 -53.18 39.74 -3.79
N LYS A 58 -53.06 41.02 -3.45
CA LYS A 58 -52.18 41.96 -4.16
C LYS A 58 -50.71 41.56 -4.06
N ALA A 59 -50.26 41.12 -2.88
CA ALA A 59 -48.90 40.64 -2.66
C ALA A 59 -48.62 39.37 -3.46
N ASN A 60 -49.54 38.39 -3.45
CA ASN A 60 -49.37 37.12 -4.16
C ASN A 60 -49.22 37.31 -5.68
N ILE A 61 -49.97 38.25 -6.28
CA ILE A 61 -49.87 38.56 -7.72
C ILE A 61 -48.53 39.22 -8.04
N HIS A 62 -48.11 40.21 -7.23
CA HIS A 62 -46.83 40.87 -7.41
C HIS A 62 -45.66 39.87 -7.22
N TYR A 63 -45.70 39.03 -6.20
CA TYR A 63 -44.69 37.98 -5.99
C TYR A 63 -44.66 36.98 -7.15
N SER A 64 -45.83 36.60 -7.69
CA SER A 64 -45.90 35.71 -8.85
C SER A 64 -45.22 36.29 -10.10
N GLN A 65 -45.37 37.59 -10.37
CA GLN A 65 -44.67 38.29 -11.46
C GLN A 65 -43.15 38.35 -11.26
N VAL A 66 -42.71 38.61 -10.02
CA VAL A 66 -41.27 38.62 -9.70
C VAL A 66 -40.67 37.22 -9.82
N LEU A 67 -41.40 36.19 -9.37
CA LEU A 67 -40.93 34.80 -9.38
C LEU A 67 -40.70 34.28 -10.81
N GLU A 68 -41.53 34.66 -11.78
CA GLU A 68 -41.33 34.34 -13.19
C GLU A 68 -40.03 34.94 -13.75
N ARG A 69 -39.66 36.14 -13.29
CA ARG A 69 -38.40 36.79 -13.69
C ARG A 69 -37.18 36.22 -12.96
N THR A 70 -37.32 35.81 -11.70
CA THR A 70 -36.20 35.25 -10.92
C THR A 70 -35.95 33.78 -11.24
N GLN A 71 -36.95 33.02 -11.68
CA GLN A 71 -36.83 31.60 -12.02
C GLN A 71 -35.69 31.25 -13.01
N PRO A 72 -35.49 31.94 -14.15
CA PRO A 72 -34.36 31.64 -15.03
C PRO A 72 -33.00 31.99 -14.41
N LEU A 73 -32.94 32.98 -13.52
CA LEU A 73 -31.73 33.36 -12.81
C LEU A 73 -31.39 32.34 -11.72
N GLU A 74 -32.38 31.89 -10.95
CA GLU A 74 -32.26 30.80 -9.98
C GLU A 74 -31.81 29.51 -10.68
N LYS A 75 -32.37 29.20 -11.85
CA LYS A 75 -31.96 28.04 -12.67
C LYS A 75 -30.53 28.18 -13.19
N LYS A 76 -30.13 29.36 -13.65
CA LYS A 76 -28.73 29.63 -14.06
C LYS A 76 -27.77 29.52 -12.90
N GLN A 77 -28.13 30.06 -11.73
CA GLN A 77 -27.33 29.98 -10.51
C GLN A 77 -27.17 28.52 -10.06
N ALA A 78 -28.26 27.76 -10.05
CA ALA A 78 -28.22 26.32 -9.76
C ALA A 78 -27.33 25.55 -10.75
N GLY A 79 -27.43 25.88 -12.05
CA GLY A 79 -26.56 25.29 -13.07
C GLY A 79 -25.08 25.64 -12.89
N LEU A 80 -24.76 26.90 -12.55
CA LEU A 80 -23.40 27.34 -12.28
C LEU A 80 -22.81 26.70 -11.03
N LEU A 81 -23.60 26.58 -9.95
CA LEU A 81 -23.18 25.90 -8.72
C LEU A 81 -22.88 24.42 -8.97
N GLU A 82 -23.71 23.74 -9.76
CA GLU A 82 -23.45 22.33 -10.10
C GLU A 82 -22.21 22.18 -10.98
N ASN A 83 -21.97 23.09 -11.92
CA ASN A 83 -20.76 23.08 -12.74
C ASN A 83 -19.50 23.38 -11.91
N LEU A 84 -19.59 24.30 -10.96
CA LEU A 84 -18.52 24.60 -10.02
C LEU A 84 -18.19 23.36 -9.18
N ARG A 85 -19.21 22.70 -8.60
CA ARG A 85 -19.07 21.46 -7.83
C ARG A 85 -18.42 20.34 -8.64
N LYS A 86 -18.82 20.18 -9.91
CA LYS A 86 -18.18 19.22 -10.83
C LYS A 86 -16.72 19.58 -11.10
N THR A 87 -16.40 20.86 -11.23
CA THR A 87 -15.02 21.31 -11.46
C THR A 87 -14.15 21.10 -10.22
N GLU A 88 -14.68 21.39 -9.03
CA GLU A 88 -14.01 21.14 -7.75
C GLU A 88 -13.73 19.66 -7.52
N SER A 89 -14.71 18.79 -7.78
CA SER A 89 -14.51 17.33 -7.64
C SER A 89 -13.49 16.77 -8.66
N ARG A 90 -13.42 17.36 -9.86
CA ARG A 90 -12.35 17.01 -10.82
C ARG A 90 -10.98 17.49 -10.33
N LYS A 91 -10.91 18.70 -9.76
CA LYS A 91 -9.68 19.25 -9.19
C LYS A 91 -9.16 18.36 -8.05
N THR A 92 -10.00 17.99 -7.10
CA THR A 92 -9.57 17.14 -5.97
C THR A 92 -9.10 15.76 -6.44
N LYS A 93 -9.77 15.18 -7.44
CA LYS A 93 -9.33 13.90 -8.04
C LYS A 93 -7.96 14.02 -8.71
N LEU A 94 -7.71 15.12 -9.43
CA LEU A 94 -6.40 15.37 -10.05
C LEU A 94 -5.31 15.60 -8.99
N GLU A 95 -5.61 16.30 -7.89
CA GLU A 95 -4.70 16.48 -6.77
C GLU A 95 -4.33 15.14 -6.11
N GLU A 96 -5.31 14.26 -5.91
CA GLU A 96 -5.07 12.91 -5.37
C GLU A 96 -4.20 12.06 -6.31
N GLN A 97 -4.48 12.10 -7.61
CA GLN A 97 -3.66 11.41 -8.61
C GLN A 97 -2.23 11.96 -8.65
N LEU A 98 -2.05 13.27 -8.56
CA LEU A 98 -0.74 13.91 -8.54
C LEU A 98 0.07 13.50 -7.30
N ASN A 99 -0.58 13.44 -6.13
CA ASN A 99 0.04 12.96 -4.90
C ASN A 99 0.49 11.49 -5.02
N SER A 100 -0.32 10.64 -5.65
CA SER A 100 0.03 9.23 -5.90
C SER A 100 1.23 9.10 -6.85
N VAL A 101 1.28 9.91 -7.92
CA VAL A 101 2.42 9.93 -8.84
C VAL A 101 3.69 10.40 -8.12
N GLY A 102 3.60 11.49 -7.35
CA GLY A 102 4.75 11.98 -6.57
C GLY A 102 5.27 10.97 -5.53
N GLN A 103 4.40 10.13 -4.96
CA GLN A 103 4.85 9.03 -4.10
C GLN A 103 5.61 7.95 -4.89
N LYS A 104 5.14 7.60 -6.10
CA LYS A 104 5.82 6.65 -6.97
C LYS A 104 7.18 7.17 -7.43
N ASP A 105 7.29 8.45 -7.76
CA ASP A 105 8.55 9.06 -8.17
C ASP A 105 9.61 8.99 -7.07
N LYS A 106 9.21 9.18 -5.80
CA LYS A 106 10.11 8.98 -4.64
C LYS A 106 10.60 7.55 -4.55
N SER A 107 9.71 6.57 -4.65
CA SER A 107 10.09 5.15 -4.62
C SER A 107 10.98 4.76 -5.81
N VAL A 108 10.75 5.32 -6.99
CA VAL A 108 11.60 5.09 -8.16
C VAL A 108 12.99 5.70 -7.96
N ALA A 109 13.08 6.89 -7.37
CA ALA A 109 14.36 7.52 -7.05
C ALA A 109 15.18 6.69 -6.05
N GLU A 110 14.54 6.21 -4.98
CA GLU A 110 15.18 5.31 -3.98
C GLU A 110 15.69 4.02 -4.63
N ILE A 111 14.87 3.34 -5.44
CA ILE A 111 15.27 2.11 -6.14
C ILE A 111 16.41 2.37 -7.13
N THR A 112 16.40 3.52 -7.81
CA THR A 112 17.47 3.89 -8.76
C THR A 112 18.79 4.09 -8.03
N GLU A 113 18.77 4.76 -6.88
CA GLU A 113 19.95 4.92 -6.01
C GLU A 113 20.44 3.58 -5.44
N GLU A 114 19.53 2.70 -5.03
CA GLU A 114 19.88 1.35 -4.61
C GLU A 114 20.51 0.54 -5.73
N LEU A 115 19.99 0.64 -6.96
CA LEU A 115 20.51 -0.09 -8.12
C LEU A 115 21.91 0.38 -8.51
N ASP A 116 22.22 1.68 -8.40
CA ASP A 116 23.56 2.21 -8.66
C ASP A 116 24.60 1.73 -7.64
N THR A 117 24.15 1.49 -6.40
CA THR A 117 25.03 0.99 -5.33
C THR A 117 25.09 -0.53 -5.25
N LEU A 118 24.12 -1.24 -5.82
CA LEU A 118 23.99 -2.69 -5.76
C LEU A 118 25.21 -3.45 -6.29
N PRO A 119 25.83 -3.12 -7.44
CA PRO A 119 27.01 -3.84 -7.93
C PRO A 119 28.17 -3.78 -6.96
N LYS A 120 28.40 -2.61 -6.34
CA LYS A 120 29.45 -2.43 -5.34
C LYS A 120 29.13 -3.22 -4.08
N ARG A 121 27.87 -3.19 -3.60
CA ARG A 121 27.41 -3.99 -2.45
C ARG A 121 27.57 -5.48 -2.68
N ALA A 122 27.12 -5.97 -3.83
CA ALA A 122 27.20 -7.38 -4.21
C ALA A 122 28.66 -7.84 -4.35
N MET A 123 29.52 -7.01 -4.94
CA MET A 123 30.96 -7.30 -5.05
C MET A 123 31.64 -7.40 -3.68
N LEU A 124 31.36 -6.48 -2.76
CA LEU A 124 31.90 -6.54 -1.39
C LEU A 124 31.40 -7.76 -0.63
N ALA A 125 30.10 -8.07 -0.73
CA ALA A 125 29.50 -9.23 -0.09
C ALA A 125 30.12 -10.53 -0.64
N ALA A 126 30.24 -10.66 -1.96
CA ALA A 126 30.86 -11.82 -2.59
C ALA A 126 32.33 -11.97 -2.21
N ALA A 127 33.11 -10.87 -2.21
CA ALA A 127 34.51 -10.90 -1.80
C ALA A 127 34.66 -11.28 -0.31
N PHE A 128 33.77 -10.79 0.55
CA PHE A 128 33.77 -11.13 1.98
C PHE A 128 33.51 -12.62 2.19
N ILE A 129 32.49 -13.17 1.53
CA ILE A 129 32.12 -14.59 1.64
C ILE A 129 33.23 -15.49 1.08
N THR A 130 33.87 -15.09 -0.02
CA THR A 130 34.85 -15.95 -0.71
C THR A 130 36.22 -15.94 -0.02
N TYR A 131 36.71 -14.78 0.42
CA TYR A 131 38.11 -14.62 0.86
C TYR A 131 38.28 -14.44 2.36
N LEU A 132 37.24 -13.97 3.06
CA LEU A 132 37.35 -13.55 4.46
C LEU A 132 36.57 -14.42 5.43
N SER A 133 35.85 -15.42 4.94
CA SER A 133 35.11 -16.38 5.74
C SER A 133 36.01 -17.04 6.81
N ALA A 134 37.22 -17.46 6.45
CA ALA A 134 38.17 -18.15 7.32
C ALA A 134 39.05 -17.21 8.16
N ALA A 135 38.97 -15.89 7.93
CA ALA A 135 39.85 -14.93 8.59
C ALA A 135 39.34 -14.58 10.01
N PRO A 136 40.24 -14.35 10.99
CA PRO A 136 39.85 -13.87 12.31
C PRO A 136 39.21 -12.47 12.22
N GLU A 137 38.36 -12.12 13.20
CA GLU A 137 37.51 -10.91 13.15
C GLU A 137 38.33 -9.63 12.92
N ASP A 138 39.54 -9.53 13.47
CA ASP A 138 40.41 -8.36 13.28
C ASP A 138 40.84 -8.19 11.80
N ARG A 139 41.16 -9.29 11.13
CA ARG A 139 41.48 -9.31 9.70
C ARG A 139 40.24 -9.04 8.85
N ARG A 140 39.08 -9.57 9.26
CA ARG A 140 37.79 -9.28 8.64
C ARG A 140 37.46 -7.80 8.72
N ARG A 141 37.49 -7.23 9.92
CA ARG A 141 37.23 -5.82 10.21
C ARG A 141 38.17 -4.90 9.43
N ASN A 142 39.48 -5.14 9.45
CA ASN A 142 40.44 -4.30 8.74
C ASN A 142 40.24 -4.35 7.21
N SER A 143 40.01 -5.55 6.65
CA SER A 143 39.79 -5.70 5.21
C SER A 143 38.43 -5.15 4.79
N GLN A 144 37.39 -5.37 5.58
CA GLN A 144 36.05 -4.83 5.34
C GLN A 144 36.04 -3.31 5.48
N GLU A 145 36.74 -2.72 6.45
CA GLU A 145 36.92 -1.26 6.55
C GLU A 145 37.68 -0.70 5.35
N THR A 146 38.74 -1.38 4.90
CA THR A 146 39.51 -0.97 3.72
C THR A 146 38.66 -1.03 2.46
N TRP A 147 37.91 -2.12 2.29
CA TRP A 147 37.05 -2.33 1.12
C TRP A 147 35.81 -1.44 1.14
N MET A 148 35.22 -1.18 2.30
CA MET A 148 34.12 -0.22 2.48
C MET A 148 34.59 1.22 2.24
N LYS A 149 35.79 1.60 2.70
CA LYS A 149 36.40 2.92 2.40
C LYS A 149 36.67 3.07 0.90
N ALA A 150 37.12 2.01 0.23
CA ALA A 150 37.37 2.01 -1.21
C ALA A 150 36.08 2.03 -2.05
N SER A 151 34.96 1.57 -1.50
CA SER A 151 33.67 1.41 -2.23
C SER A 151 32.59 2.41 -1.82
N GLY A 152 32.78 3.16 -0.74
CA GLY A 152 31.90 4.23 -0.28
C GLY A 152 30.58 3.77 0.34
N LEU A 153 30.51 2.55 0.88
CA LEU A 153 29.27 1.92 1.34
C LEU A 153 29.27 1.62 2.84
N GLN A 154 28.18 1.94 3.55
CA GLN A 154 27.89 1.51 4.92
C GLN A 154 26.74 0.50 4.98
N THR A 155 26.85 -0.38 5.96
CA THR A 155 26.30 -1.74 6.10
C THR A 155 24.78 -1.82 6.24
N LEU A 156 24.22 -2.96 5.83
CA LEU A 156 23.17 -3.71 6.55
C LEU A 156 23.03 -5.12 5.96
N LEU A 157 22.76 -6.13 6.80
CA LEU A 157 21.76 -7.17 6.59
C LEU A 157 21.78 -8.21 7.73
N SER A 158 20.60 -8.50 8.27
CA SER A 158 20.26 -9.74 8.97
C SER A 158 18.84 -10.15 8.58
N LYS A 159 18.65 -11.44 8.28
CA LYS A 159 17.45 -12.18 8.67
C LYS A 159 17.68 -13.68 8.60
N GLU A 160 17.20 -14.37 9.63
CA GLU A 160 17.35 -15.81 9.86
C GLU A 160 16.20 -16.61 9.24
N GLY A 161 16.51 -17.86 8.86
CA GLY A 161 15.57 -18.88 8.43
C GLY A 161 15.55 -20.07 9.40
N SER A 162 14.56 -20.93 9.27
CA SER A 162 14.38 -22.13 10.11
C SER A 162 15.48 -23.17 9.89
N LEU A 163 15.94 -23.76 11.00
CA LEU A 163 17.18 -24.53 11.09
C LEU A 163 16.95 -25.91 11.73
N SER A 164 17.64 -26.94 11.23
CA SER A 164 17.73 -28.26 11.86
C SER A 164 19.20 -28.64 12.10
N VAL A 165 19.51 -29.16 13.28
CA VAL A 165 20.89 -29.37 13.76
C VAL A 165 21.09 -30.84 14.16
N TYR A 166 22.17 -31.45 13.68
CA TYR A 166 22.56 -32.84 13.94
C TYR A 166 24.05 -32.92 14.28
N GLY A 167 24.47 -33.91 15.06
CA GLY A 167 25.90 -34.17 15.35
C GLY A 167 26.48 -35.23 14.40
N SER A 168 27.76 -35.12 14.03
CA SER A 168 28.46 -36.01 13.07
C SER A 168 28.41 -37.50 13.44
N ARG A 169 28.32 -37.84 14.74
CA ARG A 169 28.25 -39.23 15.22
C ARG A 169 26.83 -39.80 15.35
N ASP A 170 25.82 -39.05 14.96
CA ASP A 170 24.43 -39.53 15.03
C ASP A 170 24.17 -40.53 13.89
N PRO A 171 23.70 -41.76 14.18
CA PRO A 171 23.37 -42.74 13.14
C PRO A 171 22.31 -42.24 12.15
N ASN A 172 21.56 -41.19 12.49
CA ASN A 172 20.53 -40.61 11.64
C ASN A 172 21.03 -39.45 10.75
N VAL A 173 22.31 -39.08 10.77
CA VAL A 173 22.86 -37.98 9.94
C VAL A 173 22.58 -38.21 8.46
N ILE A 174 22.87 -39.42 7.96
CA ILE A 174 22.67 -39.75 6.55
C ILE A 174 21.19 -39.71 6.19
N THR A 175 20.32 -40.37 6.97
CA THR A 175 18.87 -40.33 6.75
C THR A 175 18.32 -38.89 6.76
N SER A 176 18.83 -38.05 7.66
CA SER A 176 18.40 -36.64 7.79
C SER A 176 18.92 -35.79 6.64
N LEU A 177 20.12 -36.07 6.13
CA LEU A 177 20.67 -35.49 4.92
C LEU A 177 19.82 -35.83 3.70
N GLU A 178 19.43 -37.10 3.53
CA GLU A 178 18.55 -37.54 2.44
C GLU A 178 17.20 -36.80 2.48
N LEU A 179 16.60 -36.68 3.67
CA LEU A 179 15.35 -35.97 3.87
C LEU A 179 15.50 -34.46 3.64
N ALA A 180 16.60 -33.86 4.10
CA ALA A 180 16.86 -32.43 3.93
C ALA A 180 17.03 -32.06 2.45
N VAL A 181 17.75 -32.88 1.68
CA VAL A 181 17.92 -32.73 0.22
C VAL A 181 16.57 -32.85 -0.50
N ARG A 182 15.75 -33.84 -0.13
CA ARG A 182 14.44 -34.06 -0.76
C ARG A 182 13.44 -32.93 -0.47
N PHE A 183 13.44 -32.42 0.77
CA PHE A 183 12.47 -31.43 1.23
C PHE A 183 12.98 -29.98 1.19
N GLY A 184 14.22 -29.71 0.78
CA GLY A 184 14.77 -28.37 0.74
C GLY A 184 15.01 -27.77 2.13
N LYS A 185 15.29 -28.59 3.15
CA LYS A 185 15.49 -28.11 4.52
C LYS A 185 16.94 -27.68 4.76
N THR A 186 17.12 -26.64 5.57
CA THR A 186 18.46 -26.23 6.03
C THR A 186 18.96 -27.22 7.09
N LEU A 187 20.12 -27.84 6.83
CA LEU A 187 20.76 -28.83 7.68
C LEU A 187 22.08 -28.29 8.23
N ILE A 188 22.31 -28.45 9.54
CA ILE A 188 23.62 -28.26 10.17
C ILE A 188 24.14 -29.61 10.66
N ILE A 189 25.39 -29.94 10.34
CA ILE A 189 26.13 -31.08 10.91
C ILE A 189 27.24 -30.53 11.81
N GLN A 190 27.22 -30.87 13.10
CA GLN A 190 28.18 -30.45 14.11
C GLN A 190 29.27 -31.51 14.35
N GLU A 191 30.37 -31.10 14.99
CA GLU A 191 31.46 -32.00 15.41
C GLU A 191 32.11 -32.76 14.24
N MET A 192 32.23 -32.12 13.08
CA MET A 192 32.90 -32.70 11.92
C MET A 192 34.42 -32.69 12.12
N ASP A 193 35.04 -33.88 12.08
CA ASP A 193 36.51 -34.04 12.13
C ASP A 193 37.17 -33.82 10.75
N GLY A 194 36.39 -33.91 9.66
CA GLY A 194 36.79 -33.70 8.27
C GLY A 194 35.60 -33.80 7.32
N VAL A 195 35.80 -33.52 6.02
CA VAL A 195 34.72 -33.61 5.02
C VAL A 195 34.52 -35.07 4.59
N GLU A 196 33.36 -35.65 4.90
CA GLU A 196 33.01 -37.02 4.53
C GLU A 196 32.83 -37.18 3.01
N THR A 197 33.25 -38.34 2.47
CA THR A 197 33.18 -38.64 1.03
C THR A 197 31.77 -38.59 0.46
N VAL A 198 30.77 -38.95 1.27
CA VAL A 198 29.34 -38.92 0.91
C VAL A 198 28.83 -37.51 0.60
N LEU A 199 29.51 -36.46 1.08
CA LEU A 199 29.11 -35.07 0.88
C LEU A 199 29.62 -34.48 -0.43
N TYR A 200 30.65 -35.06 -1.06
CA TYR A 200 31.28 -34.49 -2.26
C TYR A 200 30.32 -34.29 -3.43
N PRO A 201 29.40 -35.22 -3.77
CA PRO A 201 28.42 -35.00 -4.83
C PRO A 201 27.51 -33.79 -4.57
N LEU A 202 27.19 -33.53 -3.29
CA LEU A 202 26.38 -32.37 -2.89
C LEU A 202 27.20 -31.07 -2.90
N LEU A 203 28.44 -31.11 -2.42
CA LEU A 203 29.35 -29.96 -2.37
C LEU A 203 29.76 -29.50 -3.78
N ARG A 204 30.01 -30.44 -4.70
CA ARG A 204 30.34 -30.16 -6.10
C ARG A 204 29.13 -29.80 -6.96
N ARG A 205 27.91 -30.04 -6.45
CA ARG A 205 26.66 -29.96 -7.21
C ARG A 205 26.67 -30.88 -8.44
N ASP A 206 27.03 -32.15 -8.23
CA ASP A 206 27.01 -33.21 -9.24
C ASP A 206 25.57 -33.65 -9.53
N LEU A 207 24.77 -32.73 -10.07
CA LEU A 207 23.35 -32.91 -10.35
C LEU A 207 23.13 -33.50 -11.73
N ILE A 208 22.31 -34.56 -11.79
CA ILE A 208 21.94 -35.23 -13.03
C ILE A 208 20.53 -34.78 -13.40
N ALA A 209 20.35 -34.31 -14.64
CA ALA A 209 19.02 -33.95 -15.14
C ALA A 209 18.22 -35.23 -15.47
N GLN A 210 17.09 -35.40 -14.79
CA GLN A 210 16.16 -36.51 -15.01
C GLN A 210 14.78 -35.94 -15.36
N GLY A 211 14.56 -35.69 -16.65
CA GLY A 211 13.36 -35.02 -17.16
C GLY A 211 13.30 -33.54 -16.73
N LEU A 212 12.27 -33.17 -15.95
CA LEU A 212 12.08 -31.81 -15.43
C LEU A 212 12.69 -31.59 -14.04
N ARG A 213 13.36 -32.60 -13.47
CA ARG A 213 13.91 -32.57 -12.11
C ARG A 213 15.41 -32.85 -12.13
N TYR A 214 16.11 -32.39 -11.11
CA TYR A 214 17.50 -32.77 -10.85
C TYR A 214 17.55 -33.85 -9.78
N VAL A 215 18.43 -34.81 -9.95
CA VAL A 215 18.71 -35.86 -8.97
C VAL A 215 20.19 -35.85 -8.61
N VAL A 216 20.51 -36.28 -7.40
CA VAL A 216 21.88 -36.39 -6.89
C VAL A 216 22.10 -37.77 -6.28
N GLN A 217 23.30 -38.32 -6.47
CA GLN A 217 23.69 -39.59 -5.88
C GLN A 217 24.33 -39.36 -4.50
N ILE A 218 23.75 -39.94 -3.46
CA ILE A 218 24.26 -39.91 -2.08
C ILE A 218 24.49 -41.37 -1.64
N GLY A 219 25.76 -41.78 -1.54
CA GLY A 219 26.12 -43.19 -1.36
C GLY A 219 25.55 -44.05 -2.48
N ASP A 220 24.71 -45.01 -2.13
CA ASP A 220 24.09 -45.95 -3.07
C ASP A 220 22.69 -45.51 -3.54
N LYS A 221 22.20 -44.34 -3.10
CA LYS A 221 20.84 -43.87 -3.39
C LYS A 221 20.85 -42.66 -4.34
N VAL A 222 19.88 -42.64 -5.25
CA VAL A 222 19.58 -41.49 -6.11
C VAL A 222 18.38 -40.74 -5.53
N ILE A 223 18.54 -39.45 -5.27
CA ILE A 223 17.58 -38.64 -4.52
C ILE A 223 17.21 -37.38 -5.33
N ASP A 224 15.91 -37.05 -5.35
CA ASP A 224 15.38 -35.81 -5.92
C ASP A 224 16.00 -34.60 -5.21
N TYR A 225 16.71 -33.77 -5.96
CA TYR A 225 17.35 -32.57 -5.44
C TYR A 225 16.35 -31.40 -5.39
N ASN A 226 16.21 -30.81 -4.21
CA ASN A 226 15.50 -29.55 -3.98
C ASN A 226 16.49 -28.48 -3.48
N GLU A 227 16.12 -27.20 -3.52
CA GLU A 227 16.94 -26.10 -2.99
C GLU A 227 17.10 -26.21 -1.47
N PHE A 228 18.09 -26.98 -1.02
CA PHE A 228 18.46 -27.17 0.38
C PHE A 228 19.75 -26.40 0.71
N ARG A 229 20.00 -26.17 1.99
CA ARG A 229 21.20 -25.48 2.48
C ARG A 229 21.91 -26.38 3.50
N LEU A 230 23.23 -26.55 3.36
CA LEU A 230 24.04 -27.36 4.26
C LEU A 230 25.07 -26.47 4.97
N PHE A 231 25.17 -26.61 6.28
CA PHE A 231 26.23 -26.00 7.09
C PHE A 231 26.98 -27.10 7.85
N LEU A 232 28.31 -27.01 7.88
CA LEU A 232 29.16 -27.92 8.64
C LEU A 232 29.83 -27.11 9.76
N ALA A 233 29.85 -27.64 10.97
CA ALA A 233 30.45 -27.01 12.14
C ALA A 233 31.43 -27.96 12.81
N THR A 234 32.58 -27.44 13.22
CA THR A 234 33.60 -28.18 13.97
C THR A 234 34.05 -27.38 15.18
N ARG A 235 34.47 -28.07 16.24
CA ARG A 235 35.11 -27.45 17.42
C ARG A 235 36.63 -27.39 17.26
N ASN A 236 37.19 -28.08 16.27
CA ASN A 236 38.62 -28.04 15.98
C ASN A 236 38.94 -26.74 15.21
N PRO A 237 39.78 -25.84 15.76
CA PRO A 237 40.13 -24.58 15.09
C PRO A 237 41.05 -24.77 13.87
N SER A 238 41.61 -25.95 13.68
CA SER A 238 42.44 -26.30 12.53
C SER A 238 42.03 -27.68 11.99
N PRO A 239 40.84 -27.81 11.38
CA PRO A 239 40.41 -29.07 10.78
C PRO A 239 41.30 -29.41 9.59
N PHE A 240 41.60 -30.69 9.40
CA PHE A 240 42.33 -31.12 8.21
C PHE A 240 41.39 -31.11 7.01
N ILE A 241 41.57 -30.13 6.13
CA ILE A 241 40.79 -30.00 4.89
C ILE A 241 41.72 -30.30 3.71
N PRO A 242 41.48 -31.39 2.95
CA PRO A 242 42.26 -31.66 1.75
C PRO A 242 42.04 -30.56 0.69
N PRO A 243 43.02 -30.28 -0.17
CA PRO A 243 42.92 -29.20 -1.17
C PRO A 243 41.73 -29.36 -2.12
N ASP A 244 41.30 -30.59 -2.38
CA ASP A 244 40.10 -30.90 -3.16
C ASP A 244 38.83 -30.37 -2.45
N ALA A 245 38.68 -30.62 -1.15
CA ALA A 245 37.57 -30.10 -0.35
C ALA A 245 37.65 -28.57 -0.17
N ALA A 246 38.84 -28.00 -0.01
CA ALA A 246 39.03 -26.56 0.14
C ALA A 246 38.57 -25.75 -1.09
N SER A 247 38.52 -26.39 -2.27
CA SER A 247 38.01 -25.75 -3.50
C SER A 247 36.48 -25.67 -3.58
N VAL A 248 35.77 -26.52 -2.83
CA VAL A 248 34.30 -26.67 -2.87
C VAL A 248 33.61 -26.30 -1.55
N VAL A 249 34.39 -26.05 -0.49
CA VAL A 249 33.90 -25.66 0.84
C VAL A 249 34.43 -24.28 1.19
N THR A 250 33.56 -23.46 1.77
CA THR A 250 33.94 -22.17 2.35
C THR A 250 34.16 -22.34 3.86
N GLU A 251 35.41 -22.29 4.30
CA GLU A 251 35.75 -22.35 5.73
C GLU A 251 35.35 -21.05 6.42
N VAL A 252 34.65 -21.14 7.56
CA VAL A 252 34.26 -19.98 8.37
C VAL A 252 34.82 -20.13 9.78
N ASN A 253 35.67 -19.20 10.22
CA ASN A 253 36.28 -19.24 11.55
C ASN A 253 35.60 -18.29 12.53
N PHE A 254 35.09 -18.83 13.64
CA PHE A 254 34.48 -18.07 14.73
C PHE A 254 35.38 -18.09 15.96
N ASN A 255 36.05 -16.96 16.21
CA ASN A 255 36.82 -16.74 17.42
C ASN A 255 36.13 -15.66 18.24
N THR A 256 35.93 -15.91 19.54
CA THR A 256 35.39 -14.90 20.45
C THR A 256 36.35 -13.71 20.52
N THR A 257 35.89 -12.54 20.11
CA THR A 257 36.67 -11.32 20.28
C THR A 257 36.59 -10.79 21.71
N ARG A 258 37.60 -10.02 22.12
CA ARG A 258 37.63 -9.36 23.43
C ARG A 258 36.37 -8.54 23.69
N ALA A 259 35.81 -7.89 22.67
CA ALA A 259 34.56 -7.15 22.79
C ALA A 259 33.35 -8.05 23.09
N GLY A 260 33.25 -9.23 22.46
CA GLY A 260 32.14 -10.17 22.67
C GLY A 260 32.23 -10.98 23.97
N LEU A 261 33.41 -11.11 24.58
CA LEU A 261 33.61 -11.83 25.84
C LEU A 261 33.33 -10.93 27.08
N TRP A 262 33.37 -9.60 26.93
CA TRP A 262 33.25 -8.63 28.03
C TRP A 262 31.87 -7.94 28.07
N GLY A 263 30.98 -8.25 27.13
CA GLY A 263 29.64 -7.68 26.98
C GLY A 263 28.57 -8.37 27.81
#